data_AF-A0A7X9I4J7-F1
#
_entry.id   AF-A0A7X9I4J7-F1
#
_cell.length_a   1.000
_cell.length_b   1.000
_cell.length_c   1.000
_cell.angle_alpha   90.00
_cell.angle_beta   90.00
_cell.angle_gamma   90.00
#
_symmetry.space_group_name_H-M   'P 1'
#
loop_
_entity.id
_entity.type
_entity.pdbx_description
1 polymer ?
#
loop_
_entity_poly.entity_id
_entity_poly.type
_entity_poly.pdbx_seq_one_letter_code
_entity_poly.pdbx_strand_id
1 'polypeptide(L)'
;MQVPNRILYDPDRVFPDWTWEEKIGRSRSLILPFLLTSLLVALLAGREAYYTYNDWRQSNLPAQEARDPWVRNTRYWMNPQEVAHFYKMPLETVFVALGVQPVPGDENLTLRELAEKYDRSPDQVRDALNYLNNQQPRR
;
A
#
# COMPACT_ATOMS: atom_id res chain seq x y z
N MET A 1 -35.18 44.83 54.51
CA MET A 1 -34.35 43.66 54.13
C MET A 1 -33.02 43.77 54.87
N GLN A 2 -32.76 42.89 55.84
CA GLN A 2 -31.49 42.83 56.56
C GLN A 2 -30.63 41.75 55.93
N VAL A 3 -29.39 42.08 55.59
CA VAL A 3 -28.38 41.13 55.10
C VAL A 3 -27.73 40.47 56.32
N PRO A 4 -27.70 39.12 56.42
CA PRO A 4 -27.04 38.46 57.54
C PRO A 4 -25.53 38.62 57.42
N ASN A 5 -24.98 39.48 58.26
CA ASN A 5 -23.54 39.63 58.48
C ASN A 5 -23.06 38.51 59.42
N ARG A 6 -22.87 37.31 58.88
CA ARG A 6 -22.20 36.19 59.57
C ARG A 6 -21.29 35.45 58.61
N ILE A 7 -20.17 36.08 58.27
CA ILE A 7 -18.93 35.30 58.10
C ILE A 7 -18.26 35.35 59.46
N LEU A 8 -18.70 34.46 60.35
CA LEU A 8 -18.14 34.26 61.67
C LEU A 8 -16.71 33.74 61.49
N TYR A 9 -15.74 34.64 61.65
CA TYR A 9 -14.40 34.25 62.05
C TYR A 9 -14.54 33.60 63.43
N ASP A 10 -14.33 32.29 63.48
CA ASP A 10 -14.37 31.48 64.69
C ASP A 10 -12.91 31.27 65.13
N PRO A 11 -12.38 32.06 66.07
CA PRO A 11 -10.99 32.01 66.48
C PRO A 11 -10.64 30.70 67.21
N ASP A 12 -11.65 29.98 67.71
CA ASP A 12 -11.48 28.72 68.43
C ASP A 12 -11.51 27.51 67.48
N ARG A 13 -11.82 27.75 66.20
CA ARG A 13 -11.75 26.73 65.16
C ARG A 13 -10.29 26.49 64.80
N VAL A 14 -9.71 25.48 65.43
CA VAL A 14 -8.43 24.90 65.01
C VAL A 14 -8.64 24.33 63.60
N PHE A 15 -8.27 25.11 62.59
CA PHE A 15 -8.12 24.56 61.25
C PHE A 15 -7.00 23.52 61.36
N PRO A 16 -7.23 22.26 60.92
CA PRO A 16 -6.14 21.31 60.86
C PRO A 16 -5.00 21.98 60.10
N ASP A 17 -3.83 21.96 60.71
CA ASP A 17 -2.57 22.33 60.12
C ASP A 17 -2.30 21.37 58.96
N TRP A 18 -3.02 21.58 57.86
CA TRP A 18 -2.67 21.05 56.56
C TRP A 18 -1.35 21.70 56.18
N THR A 19 -0.28 21.14 56.74
CA THR A 19 1.07 21.39 56.30
C THR A 19 1.07 21.06 54.81
N TRP A 20 1.34 22.06 53.99
CA TRP A 20 1.38 21.92 52.53
C TRP A 20 2.27 20.75 52.08
N GLU A 21 3.20 20.34 52.94
CA GLU A 21 4.08 19.18 52.78
C GLU A 21 3.35 17.84 52.65
N GLU A 22 2.28 17.57 53.40
CA GLU A 22 1.55 16.29 53.29
C GLU A 22 0.86 16.12 51.93
N LYS A 23 0.34 17.22 51.37
CA LYS A 23 -0.37 17.21 50.08
C LYS A 23 0.61 17.08 48.90
N ILE A 24 1.82 17.63 49.04
CA ILE A 24 2.88 17.54 48.03
C ILE A 24 3.57 16.16 48.08
N GLY A 25 3.70 15.54 49.26
CA GLY A 25 4.26 14.19 49.40
C GLY A 25 3.42 13.11 48.69
N ARG A 26 2.10 13.14 48.86
CA ARG A 26 1.17 12.20 48.19
C ARG A 26 1.07 12.40 46.68
N SER A 27 1.22 13.62 46.17
CA SER A 27 1.18 13.85 44.72
C SER A 27 2.45 13.36 44.03
N ARG A 28 3.62 13.49 44.68
CA ARG A 28 4.90 12.97 44.16
C ARG A 28 4.92 11.44 44.02
N SER A 29 4.28 10.71 44.93
CA SER A 29 4.20 9.25 44.84
C SER A 29 3.34 8.73 43.69
N LEU A 30 2.45 9.56 43.14
CA LEU A 30 1.57 9.18 42.02
C LEU A 30 2.14 9.55 40.64
N ILE A 31 3.11 10.47 40.58
CA ILE A 31 3.75 10.87 39.32
C ILE A 31 4.56 9.71 38.73
N LEU A 32 5.33 9.00 39.55
CA LEU A 32 6.17 7.90 39.10
C LEU A 32 5.35 6.74 38.48
N PRO A 33 4.31 6.19 39.13
CA PRO A 33 3.49 5.15 38.51
C PRO A 33 2.76 5.69 37.28
N PHE A 34 2.30 6.94 37.28
CA PHE A 34 1.67 7.53 36.10
C PHE A 34 2.62 7.55 34.89
N LEU A 35 3.85 8.04 35.07
CA LEU A 35 4.86 8.06 34.00
C LEU A 35 5.22 6.65 33.51
N LEU A 36 5.40 5.69 34.42
CA LEU A 36 5.64 4.29 34.07
C LEU A 36 4.47 3.70 33.27
N THR A 37 3.24 3.99 33.68
CA THR A 37 2.05 3.49 32.98
C THR A 37 1.91 4.13 31.60
N SER A 38 2.14 5.44 31.49
CA SER A 38 2.14 6.14 30.19
C SER A 38 3.23 5.59 29.26
N LEU A 39 4.42 5.31 29.78
CA LEU A 39 5.52 4.72 29.01
C LEU A 39 5.16 3.31 28.50
N LEU A 40 4.56 2.48 29.37
CA LEU A 40 4.11 1.14 29.00
C LEU A 40 3.07 1.18 27.88
N VAL A 41 2.07 2.06 27.98
CA VAL A 41 1.04 2.24 26.94
C VAL A 41 1.66 2.71 25.62
N ALA A 42 2.61 3.65 25.67
CA ALA A 42 3.31 4.12 24.47
C ALA A 42 4.11 3.00 23.79
N LEU A 43 4.79 2.14 24.56
CA LEU A 43 5.53 0.99 24.03
C LEU A 43 4.61 -0.05 23.39
N LEU A 44 3.47 -0.34 24.02
CA LEU A 44 2.49 -1.28 23.46
C LEU A 44 1.87 -0.74 22.16
N ALA A 45 1.48 0.54 22.14
CA ALA A 45 0.96 1.19 20.94
C ALA A 45 2.00 1.24 19.81
N GLY A 46 3.25 1.55 20.13
CA GLY A 46 4.34 1.55 19.16
C GLY A 46 4.62 0.15 18.57
N ARG A 47 4.54 -0.89 19.40
CA ARG A 47 4.66 -2.29 18.96
C ARG A 47 3.56 -2.65 17.97
N GLU A 48 2.30 -2.39 18.31
CA GLU A 48 1.15 -2.68 17.41
C GLU A 48 1.22 -1.89 16.10
N ALA A 49 1.61 -0.61 16.18
CA ALA A 49 1.84 0.22 14.99
C ALA A 49 2.96 -0.36 14.10
N TYR A 50 4.03 -0.88 14.71
CA TYR A 50 5.13 -1.53 13.98
C TYR A 50 4.67 -2.80 13.26
N TYR A 51 3.92 -3.69 13.94
CA TYR A 51 3.39 -4.89 13.31
C TYR A 51 2.41 -4.56 12.18
N THR A 52 1.47 -3.65 12.43
CA THR A 52 0.51 -3.19 11.42
C THR A 52 1.21 -2.59 10.20
N TYR A 53 2.24 -1.76 10.42
CA TYR A 53 3.02 -1.18 9.33
C TYR A 53 3.76 -2.26 8.53
N ASN A 54 4.34 -3.25 9.20
CA ASN A 54 5.10 -4.30 8.56
C ASN A 54 4.19 -5.26 7.78
N ASP A 55 3.03 -5.61 8.34
CA ASP A 55 1.99 -6.41 7.67
C ASP A 55 1.41 -5.68 6.46
N TRP A 56 1.12 -4.38 6.60
CA TRP A 56 0.71 -3.53 5.48
C TRP A 56 1.79 -3.47 4.39
N ARG A 57 3.06 -3.36 4.78
CA ARG A 57 4.19 -3.34 3.84
C ARG A 57 4.33 -4.67 3.11
N GLN A 58 4.15 -5.79 3.80
CA GLN A 58 4.26 -7.12 3.20
C GLN A 58 3.06 -7.45 2.31
N SER A 59 1.85 -7.09 2.71
CA SER A 59 0.62 -7.30 1.94
C SER A 59 0.48 -6.36 0.73
N ASN A 60 1.05 -5.15 0.78
CA ASN A 60 1.08 -4.21 -0.36
C ASN A 60 2.33 -4.30 -1.23
N LEU A 61 3.24 -5.25 -0.96
CA LEU A 61 4.18 -5.64 -2.01
C LEU A 61 3.33 -6.25 -3.13
N PRO A 62 3.38 -5.72 -4.37
CA PRO A 62 2.67 -6.35 -5.48
C PRO A 62 3.06 -7.82 -5.48
N ALA A 63 2.05 -8.69 -5.37
CA ALA A 63 2.21 -10.14 -5.40
C ALA A 63 3.18 -10.50 -6.54
N GLN A 64 3.96 -11.58 -6.42
CA GLN A 64 4.90 -11.96 -7.49
C GLN A 64 4.21 -12.00 -8.87
N GLU A 65 2.92 -12.32 -8.93
CA GLU A 65 2.04 -12.23 -10.11
C GLU A 65 1.91 -10.81 -10.70
N ALA A 66 1.86 -9.76 -9.88
CA ALA A 66 1.87 -8.36 -10.35
C ALA A 66 3.26 -7.92 -10.86
N ARG A 67 4.31 -8.71 -10.63
CA ARG A 67 5.62 -8.54 -11.26
C ARG A 67 5.74 -9.32 -12.56
N ASP A 68 4.80 -10.21 -12.86
CA ASP A 68 4.78 -10.97 -14.12
C ASP A 68 4.71 -9.97 -15.29
N PRO A 69 5.70 -9.98 -16.20
CA PRO A 69 5.66 -9.14 -17.39
C PRO A 69 4.37 -9.36 -18.20
N TRP A 70 3.81 -10.57 -18.22
CA TRP A 70 2.57 -10.90 -18.94
C TRP A 70 1.34 -10.17 -18.36
N VAL A 71 1.29 -9.98 -17.05
CA VAL A 71 0.13 -9.38 -16.36
C VAL A 71 0.09 -7.86 -16.52
N ARG A 72 1.26 -7.20 -16.63
CA ARG A 72 1.35 -5.73 -16.63
C ARG A 72 0.98 -5.05 -17.95
N ASN A 73 1.03 -5.75 -19.08
CA ASN A 73 0.74 -5.16 -20.37
C ASN A 73 -0.51 -5.81 -20.97
N THR A 74 -1.58 -5.02 -21.06
CA THR A 74 -2.87 -5.44 -21.64
C THR A 74 -2.72 -5.98 -23.07
N ARG A 75 -1.66 -5.56 -23.80
CA ARG A 75 -1.37 -6.05 -25.16
C ARG A 75 -1.02 -7.54 -25.22
N TYR A 76 -0.55 -8.16 -24.13
CA TYR A 76 -0.25 -9.61 -24.13
C TYR A 76 -1.49 -10.50 -24.11
N TRP A 77 -2.64 -9.92 -23.74
CA TRP A 77 -3.93 -10.59 -23.75
C TRP A 77 -4.65 -10.46 -25.09
N MET A 78 -4.10 -9.67 -26.01
CA MET A 78 -4.63 -9.55 -27.36
C MET A 78 -4.23 -10.76 -28.20
N ASN A 79 -5.06 -11.11 -29.17
CA ASN A 79 -4.68 -12.04 -30.22
C ASN A 79 -3.98 -11.31 -31.39
N PRO A 80 -3.27 -12.03 -32.30
CA PRO A 80 -2.61 -11.44 -33.45
C PRO A 80 -3.53 -10.58 -34.34
N GLN A 81 -4.82 -10.91 -34.48
CA GLN A 81 -5.77 -10.11 -35.26
C GLN A 81 -6.05 -8.75 -34.62
N GLU A 82 -6.25 -8.72 -33.31
CA GLU A 82 -6.47 -7.51 -32.53
C GLU A 82 -5.22 -6.63 -32.55
N VAL A 83 -4.04 -7.24 -32.45
CA VAL A 83 -2.75 -6.54 -32.58
C VAL A 83 -2.60 -5.92 -33.97
N ALA A 84 -2.90 -6.68 -35.02
CA ALA A 84 -2.87 -6.20 -36.41
C ALA A 84 -3.83 -5.02 -36.60
N HIS A 85 -5.05 -5.13 -36.06
CA HIS A 85 -6.05 -4.07 -36.09
C HIS A 85 -5.58 -2.81 -35.33
N PHE A 86 -5.05 -2.99 -34.12
CA PHE A 86 -4.56 -1.91 -33.27
C PHE A 86 -3.43 -1.11 -33.96
N TYR A 87 -2.46 -1.82 -34.55
CA TYR A 87 -1.34 -1.18 -35.24
C TYR A 87 -1.67 -0.76 -36.69
N LYS A 88 -2.85 -1.16 -37.21
CA LYS A 88 -3.29 -0.94 -38.60
C LYS A 88 -2.32 -1.55 -39.62
N MET A 89 -1.91 -2.78 -39.36
CA MET A 89 -0.96 -3.54 -40.18
C MET A 89 -1.57 -4.86 -40.65
N PRO A 90 -1.03 -5.48 -41.71
CA PRO A 90 -1.40 -6.84 -42.10
C PRO A 90 -1.05 -7.84 -40.99
N LEU A 91 -1.89 -8.87 -40.82
CA LEU A 91 -1.71 -9.91 -39.81
C LEU A 91 -0.37 -10.64 -39.98
N GLU A 92 0.06 -10.84 -41.21
CA GLU A 92 1.33 -11.48 -41.56
C GLU A 92 2.52 -10.69 -40.98
N THR A 93 2.41 -9.36 -40.94
CA THR A 93 3.47 -8.50 -40.38
C THR A 93 3.62 -8.73 -38.88
N VAL A 94 2.51 -9.00 -38.17
CA VAL A 94 2.52 -9.32 -36.75
C VAL A 94 3.21 -10.66 -36.51
N PHE A 95 2.87 -11.70 -37.27
CA PHE A 95 3.51 -13.01 -37.13
C PHE A 95 5.00 -12.99 -37.48
N VAL A 96 5.39 -12.22 -38.51
CA VAL A 96 6.80 -12.00 -38.86
C VAL A 96 7.54 -11.29 -37.73
N ALA A 97 6.96 -10.25 -37.13
CA ALA A 97 7.57 -9.54 -36.02
C ALA A 97 7.74 -10.45 -34.78
N LEU A 98 6.77 -11.33 -34.51
CA LEU A 98 6.85 -12.34 -33.46
C LEU A 98 7.82 -13.48 -33.79
N GLY A 99 8.28 -13.57 -35.05
CA GLY A 99 9.18 -14.62 -35.53
C GLY A 99 8.55 -16.01 -35.48
N VAL A 100 7.23 -16.11 -35.65
CA VAL A 100 6.52 -17.39 -35.65
C VAL A 100 6.05 -17.74 -37.06
N GLN A 101 6.00 -19.03 -37.37
CA GLN A 101 5.38 -19.53 -38.59
C GLN A 101 3.93 -19.92 -38.27
N PRO A 102 2.93 -19.13 -38.70
CA PRO A 102 1.55 -19.33 -38.27
C PRO A 102 0.96 -20.61 -38.87
N VAL A 103 0.21 -21.34 -38.05
CA VAL A 103 -0.63 -22.48 -38.43
C VAL A 103 -2.10 -22.04 -38.30
N PRO A 104 -3.04 -22.57 -39.12
CA PRO A 104 -4.45 -22.21 -39.00
C PRO A 104 -4.97 -22.35 -37.56
N GLY A 105 -5.58 -21.29 -37.02
CA GLY A 105 -6.07 -21.20 -35.66
C GLY A 105 -5.23 -20.31 -34.73
N ASP A 106 -3.96 -20.07 -35.07
CA ASP A 106 -3.04 -19.24 -34.27
C ASP A 106 -3.45 -17.78 -34.18
N GLU A 107 -4.20 -17.30 -35.15
CA GLU A 107 -4.75 -15.96 -35.18
C GLU A 107 -5.74 -15.68 -34.04
N ASN A 108 -6.29 -16.73 -33.42
CA ASN A 108 -7.26 -16.63 -32.32
C ASN A 108 -6.62 -16.81 -30.94
N LEU A 109 -5.36 -17.27 -30.88
CA LEU A 109 -4.63 -17.43 -29.62
C LEU A 109 -4.17 -16.07 -29.10
N THR A 110 -4.15 -15.90 -27.78
CA THR A 110 -3.53 -14.72 -27.17
C THR A 110 -2.02 -14.72 -27.44
N LEU A 111 -1.38 -13.54 -27.43
CA LEU A 111 0.08 -13.46 -27.58
C LEU A 111 0.82 -14.29 -26.51
N ARG A 112 0.26 -14.42 -25.31
CA ARG A 112 0.80 -15.29 -24.26
C ARG A 112 0.74 -16.77 -24.66
N GLU A 113 -0.42 -17.27 -25.04
CA GLU A 113 -0.58 -18.67 -25.47
C GLU A 113 0.27 -18.98 -26.71
N LEU A 114 0.35 -18.03 -27.63
CA LEU A 114 1.20 -18.12 -28.81
C LEU A 114 2.68 -18.18 -28.41
N ALA A 115 3.11 -17.36 -27.44
CA ALA A 115 4.46 -17.39 -26.93
C ALA A 115 4.80 -18.71 -26.25
N GLU A 116 3.88 -19.25 -25.43
CA GLU A 116 4.02 -20.57 -24.81
C GLU A 116 4.09 -21.68 -25.86
N LYS A 117 3.25 -21.64 -26.90
CA LYS A 117 3.23 -22.63 -28.00
C LYS A 117 4.56 -22.66 -28.79
N TYR A 118 5.16 -21.51 -29.01
CA TYR A 118 6.38 -21.35 -29.83
C TYR A 118 7.66 -21.13 -29.02
N ASP A 119 7.62 -21.39 -27.71
CA ASP A 119 8.74 -21.20 -26.77
C ASP A 119 9.41 -19.82 -26.87
N ARG A 120 8.57 -18.77 -26.90
CA ARG A 120 8.99 -17.37 -26.91
C ARG A 120 8.94 -16.78 -25.50
N SER A 121 10.02 -16.09 -25.14
CA SER A 121 10.08 -15.35 -23.88
C SER A 121 9.22 -14.06 -23.95
N PRO A 122 8.71 -13.58 -22.81
CA PRO A 122 7.98 -12.31 -22.77
C PRO A 122 8.78 -11.11 -23.28
N ASP A 123 10.10 -11.10 -23.10
CA ASP A 123 10.96 -10.04 -23.62
C ASP A 123 10.98 -10.03 -25.17
N GLN A 124 11.03 -11.20 -25.81
CA GLN A 124 10.95 -11.29 -27.28
C GLN A 124 9.62 -10.78 -27.82
N VAL A 125 8.51 -11.12 -27.16
CA VAL A 125 7.18 -10.61 -27.54
C VAL A 125 7.12 -9.10 -27.35
N ARG A 126 7.66 -8.58 -26.25
CA ARG A 126 7.76 -7.13 -26.01
C ARG A 126 8.52 -6.43 -27.13
N ASP A 127 9.66 -6.97 -27.52
CA ASP A 127 10.52 -6.37 -28.54
C ASP A 127 9.85 -6.39 -29.91
N ALA A 128 9.12 -7.47 -30.24
CA ALA A 128 8.28 -7.55 -31.43
C ALA A 128 7.18 -6.46 -31.42
N LEU A 129 6.47 -6.28 -30.30
CA LEU A 129 5.45 -5.24 -30.17
C LEU A 129 6.04 -3.82 -30.25
N ASN A 130 7.23 -3.61 -29.68
CA ASN A 130 7.93 -2.33 -29.78
C ASN A 130 8.37 -2.04 -31.22
N TYR A 131 8.84 -3.07 -31.94
CA TYR A 131 9.15 -2.97 -33.36
C TYR A 131 7.91 -2.54 -34.16
N LEU A 132 6.77 -3.20 -33.98
CA LEU A 132 5.51 -2.82 -34.64
C LEU A 132 5.09 -1.38 -34.32
N ASN A 133 5.23 -0.95 -33.07
CA ASN A 133 4.92 0.40 -32.64
C ASN A 133 5.79 1.46 -33.32
N ASN A 134 7.08 1.17 -33.54
CA ASN A 134 8.01 2.09 -34.19
C ASN A 134 7.80 2.20 -35.70
N GLN A 135 7.14 1.22 -36.32
CA GLN A 135 6.77 1.25 -37.74
C GLN A 135 5.52 2.08 -38.02
N GLN A 136 4.80 2.54 -36.98
CA GLN A 136 3.66 3.42 -37.19
C GLN A 136 4.13 4.82 -37.60
N PRO A 137 3.54 5.42 -38.65
CA PRO A 137 3.79 6.82 -38.96
C PRO A 137 3.35 7.66 -37.76
N ARG A 138 4.28 8.43 -37.19
CA ARG A 138 3.97 9.39 -36.12
C ARG A 138 2.95 10.37 -36.66
N ARG A 139 1.75 10.34 -36.07
CA ARG A 139 0.69 11.31 -36.36
C ARG A 139 1.04 12.69 -35.82
#